data_AF-A0A352TTL5-F1
#
_entry.id   AF-A0A352TTL5-F1
#
_cell.length_a   1.000
_cell.length_b   1.000
_cell.length_c   1.000
_cell.angle_alpha   90.00
_cell.angle_beta   90.00
_cell.angle_gamma   90.00
#
_symmetry.space_group_name_H-M   'P 1'
#
loop_
_entity.id
_entity.type
_entity.pdbx_description
1 polymer ?
#
loop_
_entity_poly.entity_id
_entity_poly.type
_entity_poly.pdbx_seq_one_letter_code
_entity_poly.pdbx_strand_id
1 'polypeptide(L)'
;MLLSTLSRKEKLKFLDLALHMVLVDGAPSTQEQRILNMMLAEVGENIIDEYEFVKSDALEDTIQFFDVLDETTQRIVYLNLIRITLFENVYNTAEHEFLETIRMRFHIKDDIKHELIQYVYQEKDLRENIQKLITHPWKK
;
A
#
# COMPACT_ATOMS: atom_id res chain seq x y z
N MET A 1 6.58 -3.48 -5.93
CA MET A 1 5.85 -2.25 -5.58
C MET A 1 6.72 -1.08 -6.08
N LEU A 2 6.41 0.17 -5.75
CA LEU A 2 7.19 1.34 -6.20
C LEU A 2 7.77 2.13 -5.02
N LEU A 3 7.88 1.53 -3.83
CA LEU A 3 8.38 2.23 -2.64
C LEU A 3 9.87 2.51 -2.71
N SER A 4 10.61 1.74 -3.52
CA SER A 4 12.04 1.93 -3.72
C SER A 4 12.39 3.29 -4.36
N THR A 5 11.46 3.91 -5.09
CA THR A 5 11.65 5.22 -5.73
C THR A 5 11.45 6.39 -4.77
N LEU A 6 10.87 6.13 -3.59
CA LEU A 6 10.68 7.15 -2.56
C LEU A 6 12.02 7.45 -1.86
N SER A 7 12.17 8.69 -1.43
CA SER A 7 13.25 9.10 -0.52
C SER A 7 13.13 8.38 0.82
N ARG A 8 14.22 8.37 1.59
CA ARG A 8 14.26 7.75 2.92
C ARG A 8 13.14 8.25 3.84
N LYS A 9 12.89 9.57 3.85
CA LYS A 9 11.86 10.19 4.69
C LYS A 9 10.46 9.79 4.25
N GLU A 10 10.21 9.77 2.94
CA GLU A 10 8.92 9.35 2.36
C GLU A 10 8.63 7.88 2.64
N LYS A 11 9.66 7.00 2.60
CA LYS A 11 9.51 5.59 2.97
C LYS A 11 9.03 5.41 4.41
N LEU A 12 9.67 6.10 5.36
CA LEU A 12 9.28 6.05 6.78
C LEU A 12 7.83 6.53 6.98
N LYS A 13 7.50 7.70 6.43
CA LYS A 13 6.15 8.27 6.49
C LYS A 13 5.11 7.39 5.79
N PHE A 14 5.49 6.70 4.73
CA PHE A 14 4.61 5.77 4.04
C PHE A 14 4.28 4.57 4.94
N LEU A 15 5.27 4.02 5.65
CA LEU A 15 5.05 2.92 6.58
C LEU A 15 4.09 3.33 7.71
N ASP A 16 4.23 4.54 8.23
CA ASP A 16 3.28 5.08 9.22
C ASP A 16 1.87 5.14 8.65
N LEU A 17 1.72 5.65 7.43
CA LEU A 17 0.41 5.76 6.78
C LEU A 17 -0.21 4.39 6.50
N ALA A 18 0.60 3.43 6.04
CA ALA A 18 0.18 2.05 5.81
C ALA A 18 -0.26 1.38 7.11
N LEU A 19 0.45 1.61 8.22
CA LEU A 19 0.08 1.12 9.54
C LEU A 19 -1.25 1.74 10.02
N HIS A 20 -1.46 3.05 9.84
CA HIS A 20 -2.74 3.69 10.18
C HIS A 20 -3.91 3.10 9.39
N MET A 21 -3.71 2.79 8.11
CA MET A 21 -4.77 2.21 7.28
C MET A 21 -5.13 0.81 7.73
N VAL A 22 -4.14 -0.06 7.95
CA VAL A 22 -4.36 -1.44 8.40
C VAL A 22 -4.98 -1.49 9.81
N LEU A 23 -4.76 -0.46 10.63
CA LEU A 23 -5.35 -0.37 11.97
C LEU A 23 -6.71 0.32 12.00
N VAL A 24 -7.28 0.71 10.84
CA VAL A 24 -8.49 1.55 10.79
C VAL A 24 -9.73 0.84 11.33
N ASP A 25 -9.82 -0.48 11.11
CA ASP A 25 -10.94 -1.31 11.55
C ASP A 25 -10.60 -2.22 12.74
N GLY A 26 -9.35 -2.21 13.22
CA GLY A 26 -8.93 -2.95 14.40
C GLY A 26 -7.50 -3.48 14.33
N ALA A 27 -7.33 -4.73 14.74
CA ALA A 27 -6.03 -5.39 14.73
C ALA A 27 -5.73 -5.98 13.34
N PRO A 28 -4.48 -5.89 12.87
CA PRO A 28 -4.11 -6.32 11.53
C PRO A 28 -4.29 -7.83 11.36
N SER A 29 -4.93 -8.24 10.28
CA SER A 29 -5.01 -9.62 9.82
C SER A 29 -3.61 -10.18 9.50
N THR A 30 -3.47 -11.51 9.46
CA THR A 30 -2.21 -12.17 9.05
C THR A 30 -1.80 -11.80 7.62
N GLN A 31 -2.73 -11.54 6.71
CA GLN A 31 -2.40 -11.16 5.34
C GLN A 31 -2.02 -9.67 5.25
N GLU A 32 -2.67 -8.80 6.02
CA GLU A 32 -2.25 -7.40 6.16
C GLU A 32 -0.83 -7.29 6.74
N GLN A 33 -0.53 -8.05 7.79
CA GLN A 33 0.84 -8.15 8.33
C GLN A 33 1.82 -8.64 7.26
N ARG A 34 1.41 -9.60 6.44
CA ARG A 34 2.25 -10.11 5.35
C ARG A 34 2.53 -9.03 4.31
N ILE A 35 1.55 -8.22 3.90
CA ILE A 35 1.79 -7.16 2.93
C ILE A 35 2.61 -6.01 3.54
N LEU A 36 2.39 -5.66 4.81
CA LEU A 36 3.25 -4.71 5.52
C LEU A 36 4.71 -5.18 5.57
N ASN A 37 4.96 -6.47 5.84
CA ASN A 37 6.30 -7.04 5.80
C ASN A 37 6.93 -7.01 4.39
N MET A 38 6.13 -7.22 3.33
CA MET A 38 6.61 -7.07 1.95
C MET A 38 6.98 -5.63 1.63
N MET A 39 6.23 -4.66 2.15
CA MET A 39 6.54 -3.23 2.01
C MET A 39 7.80 -2.84 2.77
N LEU A 40 7.97 -3.33 4.01
CA LEU A 40 9.20 -3.18 4.79
C LEU A 40 10.42 -3.71 4.03
N ALA A 41 10.29 -4.88 3.41
CA ALA A 41 11.38 -5.45 2.61
C ALA A 41 11.73 -4.56 1.40
N GLU A 42 10.75 -3.90 0.78
CA GLU A 42 11.00 -3.05 -0.39
C GLU A 42 11.63 -1.70 -0.04
N VAL A 43 11.31 -1.11 1.12
CA VAL A 43 11.91 0.18 1.52
C VAL A 43 13.43 0.04 1.77
N GLY A 44 13.90 -1.15 2.15
CA GLY A 44 15.30 -1.55 2.27
C GLY A 44 15.82 -1.66 3.71
N GLU A 45 16.90 -2.44 3.91
CA GLU A 45 17.46 -2.82 5.22
C GLU A 45 17.77 -1.62 6.14
N ASN A 46 18.29 -0.51 5.59
CA ASN A 46 18.61 0.71 6.34
C ASN A 46 17.38 1.44 6.96
N ILE A 47 16.15 1.00 6.63
CA ILE A 47 14.90 1.48 7.23
C ILE A 47 14.37 0.47 8.26
N ILE A 48 14.58 -0.82 8.03
CA ILE A 48 14.06 -1.91 8.87
C ILE A 48 14.63 -1.84 10.28
N ASP A 49 15.92 -1.52 10.41
CA ASP A 49 16.61 -1.46 11.70
C ASP A 49 16.13 -0.31 12.61
N GLU A 50 15.41 0.67 12.05
CA GLU A 50 14.97 1.89 12.75
C GLU A 50 13.44 1.98 12.89
N TYR A 51 12.70 1.19 12.11
CA TYR A 51 11.25 1.27 12.08
C TYR A 51 10.64 0.22 13.00
N GLU A 52 10.25 0.64 14.20
CA GLU A 52 9.31 -0.11 15.02
C GLU A 52 7.88 0.22 14.53
N PHE A 53 7.01 -0.78 14.34
CA PHE A 53 5.57 -0.58 14.08
C PHE A 53 4.85 -0.01 15.31
N VAL A 54 5.34 1.11 15.82
CA VAL A 54 4.71 1.91 16.85
C VAL A 54 4.08 3.08 16.12
N LYS A 55 2.83 3.40 16.45
CA LYS A 55 2.09 4.53 15.90
C LYS A 55 2.83 5.83 16.26
N SER A 56 3.81 6.20 15.43
CA SER A 56 4.84 7.20 15.74
C SER A 56 4.30 8.62 15.58
N ASP A 57 3.49 8.85 14.55
CA ASP A 57 2.95 10.17 14.20
C ASP A 57 1.42 10.18 14.18
N ALA A 58 0.85 11.35 14.46
CA ALA A 58 -0.57 11.58 14.25
C ALA A 58 -0.89 11.40 12.76
N LEU A 59 -2.00 10.70 12.47
CA LEU A 59 -2.42 10.40 11.10
C LEU A 59 -2.44 11.66 10.21
N GLU A 60 -2.97 12.76 10.73
CA GLU A 60 -3.05 14.03 9.99
C GLU A 60 -1.67 14.57 9.61
N ASP A 61 -0.67 14.50 10.49
CA ASP A 61 0.69 14.97 10.20
C ASP A 61 1.33 14.14 9.08
N THR A 62 1.05 12.84 9.04
CA THR A 62 1.52 11.95 7.98
C THR A 62 0.83 12.24 6.65
N ILE A 63 -0.48 12.51 6.66
CA ILE A 63 -1.22 12.91 5.45
C ILE A 63 -0.70 14.26 4.94
N GLN A 64 -0.53 15.24 5.82
CA GLN A 64 -0.03 16.57 5.49
C GLN A 64 1.41 16.54 4.96
N PHE A 65 2.21 15.58 5.39
CA PHE A 65 3.55 15.39 4.81
C PHE A 65 3.48 15.08 3.31
N PHE A 66 2.51 14.28 2.86
CA PHE A 66 2.39 13.85 1.46
C PHE A 66 1.53 14.79 0.60
N ASP A 67 0.54 15.48 1.16
CA ASP A 67 -0.39 16.31 0.38
C ASP A 67 0.27 17.55 -0.26
N VAL A 68 1.45 17.96 0.22
CA VAL A 68 2.28 19.03 -0.36
C VAL A 68 3.35 18.54 -1.35
N LEU A 69 3.51 17.23 -1.53
CA LEU A 69 4.51 16.66 -2.44
C LEU A 69 4.01 16.61 -3.88
N ASP A 70 4.89 16.23 -4.81
CA ASP A 70 4.54 16.15 -6.21
C ASP A 70 3.56 15.00 -6.50
N GLU A 71 2.83 15.14 -7.61
CA GLU A 71 1.79 14.21 -8.02
C GLU A 71 2.32 12.78 -8.21
N THR A 72 3.58 12.60 -8.63
CA THR A 72 4.18 11.27 -8.80
C THR A 72 4.28 10.56 -7.46
N THR A 73 4.83 11.25 -6.45
CA THR A 73 4.98 10.73 -5.09
C THR A 73 3.61 10.38 -4.49
N GLN A 74 2.63 11.27 -4.63
CA GLN A 74 1.27 11.06 -4.16
C GLN A 74 0.61 9.83 -4.80
N ARG A 75 0.77 9.66 -6.13
CA ARG A 75 0.25 8.49 -6.85
C ARG A 75 0.96 7.20 -6.45
N ILE A 76 2.26 7.23 -6.18
CA ILE A 76 3.02 6.08 -5.67
C ILE A 76 2.46 5.67 -4.30
N VAL A 77 2.28 6.60 -3.38
CA VAL A 77 1.72 6.33 -2.05
C VAL A 77 0.32 5.74 -2.18
N TYR A 78 -0.55 6.39 -2.95
CA TYR A 78 -1.93 5.95 -3.14
C TYR A 78 -2.03 4.56 -3.79
N LEU A 79 -1.23 4.28 -4.82
CA LEU A 79 -1.14 2.96 -5.46
C LEU A 79 -0.79 1.87 -4.44
N ASN A 80 0.18 2.13 -3.55
CA ASN A 80 0.59 1.12 -2.58
C ASN A 80 -0.46 0.94 -1.46
N LEU A 81 -1.21 1.99 -1.09
CA LEU A 81 -2.37 1.83 -0.20
C LEU A 81 -3.47 0.97 -0.84
N ILE A 82 -3.78 1.17 -2.13
CA ILE A 82 -4.71 0.30 -2.88
C ILE A 82 -4.25 -1.16 -2.85
N ARG A 83 -2.94 -1.42 -2.98
CA ARG A 83 -2.40 -2.79 -2.95
C ARG A 83 -2.66 -3.50 -1.62
N ILE A 84 -2.67 -2.77 -0.50
CA ILE A 84 -2.98 -3.33 0.82
C ILE A 84 -4.46 -3.69 0.89
N THR A 85 -5.35 -2.76 0.58
CA THR A 85 -6.80 -2.99 0.72
C THR A 85 -7.32 -4.07 -0.24
N LEU A 86 -6.72 -4.19 -1.43
CA LEU A 86 -7.09 -5.23 -2.40
C LEU A 86 -6.36 -6.57 -2.18
N PHE A 87 -5.48 -6.65 -1.18
CA PHE A 87 -4.70 -7.87 -0.92
C PHE A 87 -5.63 -9.04 -0.58
N GLU A 88 -6.63 -8.80 0.27
CA GLU A 88 -7.50 -9.84 0.83
C GLU A 88 -8.77 -10.17 0.03
N ASN A 89 -9.03 -9.53 -1.11
CA ASN A 89 -10.30 -9.60 -1.86
C ASN A 89 -11.56 -9.18 -1.06
N VAL A 90 -11.42 -8.85 0.22
CA VAL A 90 -12.51 -8.37 1.08
C VAL A 90 -12.24 -6.91 1.35
N TYR A 91 -13.09 -6.07 0.78
CA TYR A 91 -13.00 -4.62 0.91
C TYR A 91 -13.91 -4.18 2.05
N ASN A 92 -13.35 -3.75 3.18
CA ASN A 92 -14.14 -3.22 4.29
C ASN A 92 -14.46 -1.73 4.06
N THR A 93 -15.53 -1.23 4.69
CA THR A 93 -15.96 0.17 4.52
C THR A 93 -14.96 1.17 5.11
N ALA A 94 -14.26 0.82 6.19
CA ALA A 94 -13.37 1.74 6.89
C ALA A 94 -12.08 2.02 6.08
N GLU A 95 -11.50 0.99 5.47
CA GLU A 95 -10.39 1.12 4.51
C GLU A 95 -10.82 1.88 3.25
N HIS A 96 -12.06 1.67 2.78
CA HIS A 96 -12.60 2.44 1.67
C HIS A 96 -12.64 3.93 2.00
N GLU A 97 -13.23 4.30 3.14
CA GLU A 97 -13.32 5.68 3.61
C GLU A 97 -11.93 6.29 3.83
N PHE A 98 -10.99 5.49 4.37
CA PHE A 98 -9.59 5.89 4.51
C PHE A 98 -8.97 6.20 3.15
N LEU A 99 -9.08 5.29 2.18
CA LEU A 99 -8.55 5.49 0.83
C LEU A 99 -9.17 6.70 0.13
N GLU A 100 -10.48 6.90 0.23
CA GLU A 100 -11.14 8.06 -0.37
C GLU A 100 -10.69 9.37 0.31
N THR A 101 -10.46 9.36 1.62
CA THR A 101 -9.88 10.51 2.33
C THR A 101 -8.51 10.87 1.77
N ILE A 102 -7.62 9.88 1.64
CA ILE A 102 -6.27 10.09 1.06
C ILE A 102 -6.37 10.58 -0.39
N ARG A 103 -7.22 9.97 -1.21
CA ARG A 103 -7.41 10.37 -2.61
C ARG A 103 -7.80 11.83 -2.74
N MET A 104 -8.76 12.27 -1.92
CA MET A 104 -9.25 13.65 -1.91
C MET A 104 -8.15 14.62 -1.47
N ARG A 105 -7.37 14.26 -0.44
CA ARG A 105 -6.24 15.07 0.05
C ARG A 105 -5.10 15.17 -0.97
N PHE A 106 -4.84 14.11 -1.72
CA PHE A 106 -3.82 14.10 -2.76
C PHE A 106 -4.33 14.62 -4.11
N HIS A 107 -5.57 15.11 -4.16
CA HIS A 107 -6.21 15.61 -5.39
C HIS A 107 -6.17 14.62 -6.57
N ILE A 108 -6.16 13.32 -6.28
CA ILE A 108 -6.13 12.27 -7.29
C ILE A 108 -7.52 12.17 -7.91
N LYS A 109 -7.57 12.39 -9.22
CA LYS A 109 -8.81 12.30 -9.99
C LYS A 109 -9.37 10.89 -10.02
N ASP A 110 -10.68 10.80 -10.21
CA ASP A 110 -11.38 9.53 -10.15
C ASP A 110 -11.01 8.60 -11.31
N ASP A 111 -10.72 9.13 -12.51
CA ASP A 111 -10.20 8.37 -13.65
C ASP A 111 -8.85 7.69 -13.31
N ILE A 112 -7.92 8.44 -12.71
CA ILE A 112 -6.63 7.91 -12.26
C ILE A 112 -6.82 6.84 -11.17
N LYS A 113 -7.73 7.04 -10.21
CA LYS A 113 -8.07 6.01 -9.22
C LYS A 113 -8.51 4.72 -9.91
N HIS A 114 -9.45 4.80 -10.85
CA HIS A 114 -9.96 3.64 -11.56
C HIS A 114 -8.86 2.90 -12.33
N GLU A 115 -7.99 3.63 -13.02
CA GLU A 115 -6.84 3.04 -13.73
C GLU A 115 -5.88 2.34 -12.76
N LEU A 116 -5.51 2.97 -11.64
CA LEU A 116 -4.61 2.36 -10.65
C LEU A 116 -5.20 1.07 -10.07
N ILE A 117 -6.50 1.06 -9.73
CA ILE A 117 -7.21 -0.14 -9.26
C ILE A 117 -7.17 -1.23 -10.32
N GLN A 118 -7.44 -0.90 -11.59
CA GLN A 118 -7.39 -1.87 -12.70
C GLN A 118 -6.00 -2.49 -12.85
N TYR A 119 -4.93 -1.69 -12.77
CA TYR A 119 -3.56 -2.22 -12.85
C TYR A 119 -3.21 -3.13 -11.67
N VAL A 120 -3.69 -2.83 -10.45
CA VAL A 120 -3.49 -3.70 -9.29
C VAL A 120 -4.19 -5.06 -9.49
N TYR A 121 -5.41 -5.07 -10.02
CA TYR A 121 -6.10 -6.32 -10.38
C TYR A 121 -5.36 -7.10 -11.46
N GLN A 122 -4.89 -6.43 -12.52
CA GLN A 122 -4.12 -7.09 -13.59
C GLN A 122 -2.82 -7.72 -13.07
N GLU A 123 -2.10 -7.05 -12.17
CA GLU A 123 -0.93 -7.62 -11.51
C GLU A 123 -1.27 -8.89 -10.72
N LYS A 124 -2.40 -8.87 -10.00
CA LYS A 124 -2.88 -10.00 -9.21
C LYS A 124 -3.22 -11.20 -10.09
N ASP A 125 -4.01 -10.97 -11.14
CA ASP A 125 -4.41 -12.00 -12.10
C ASP A 125 -3.19 -12.62 -12.78
N LEU A 126 -2.22 -11.79 -13.18
CA LEU A 126 -0.97 -12.26 -13.76
C LEU A 126 -0.20 -13.17 -12.78
N ARG A 127 -0.08 -12.74 -11.51
CA ARG A 127 0.58 -13.54 -10.46
C ARG A 127 -0.13 -14.88 -10.24
N GLU A 128 -1.45 -14.89 -10.20
CA GLU A 128 -2.24 -16.13 -10.06
C GLU A 128 -2.05 -17.06 -11.26
N ASN A 129 -2.04 -16.52 -12.48
CA ASN A 129 -1.83 -17.30 -13.69
C ASN A 129 -0.42 -17.90 -13.74
N ILE A 130 0.61 -17.13 -13.35
CA ILE A 130 1.98 -17.65 -13.20
C ILE A 130 2.01 -18.77 -12.16
N GLN A 131 1.36 -18.58 -11.00
CA GLN A 131 1.32 -19.61 -9.95
C GLN A 131 0.68 -20.89 -10.45
N LYS A 132 -0.44 -20.81 -11.19
CA LYS A 132 -1.11 -21.97 -11.81
C LYS A 132 -0.17 -22.72 -12.76
N LEU A 133 0.61 -22.00 -13.56
CA LEU A 133 1.58 -22.62 -14.48
C LEU A 133 2.71 -23.36 -13.72
N ILE A 134 3.22 -22.77 -12.64
CA ILE A 134 4.29 -23.36 -11.83
C ILE A 134 3.81 -24.59 -11.05
N THR A 135 2.58 -24.55 -10.52
CA THR A 135 2.02 -25.66 -9.71
C THR A 135 1.41 -26.77 -10.56
N HIS A 136 1.21 -26.55 -11.86
CA HIS A 136 0.69 -27.61 -12.72
C HIS A 136 1.73 -28.73 -12.88
N PRO A 137 1.39 -29.98 -12.56
CA PRO A 137 2.32 -31.09 -12.74
C PRO A 137 2.62 -31.29 -14.22
N TRP A 138 3.90 -31.44 -14.55
CA TRP A 138 4.34 -31.82 -15.88
C TRP A 138 3.69 -33.16 -16.24
N LYS A 139 2.80 -33.18 -17.25
CA LYS A 139 2.30 -34.45 -17.79
C LYS A 139 3.49 -35.22 -18.36
N LYS A 140 3.79 -36.37 -17.77
CA LYS A 140 4.71 -37.36 -18.34
C LYS A 140 4.09 -38.03 -19.56
#